data_AF-A0A845QKP0-F1
#
_entry.id   AF-A0A845QKP0-F1
#
_cell.length_a   1.000
_cell.length_b   1.000
_cell.length_c   1.000
_cell.angle_alpha   90.00
_cell.angle_beta   90.00
_cell.angle_gamma   90.00
#
_symmetry.space_group_name_H-M   'P 1'
#
loop_
_entity.id
_entity.type
_entity.pdbx_description
1 polymer ?
#
loop_
_entity_poly.entity_id
_entity_poly.type
_entity_poly.pdbx_seq_one_letter_code
_entity_poly.pdbx_strand_id
1 'polypeptide(L)'
;MIYVGIDIAKRTHYACVMHSDGEILADPFPFTNDRAGFQLLLNCIGSYPKEQLLIGMESTAHYAENLTSFLFSRDFQVCIINPIQTASLRKSNIRKTKTDSVDTFLIIKALSLHNYRCFSKRDYDSLQLKNLCRFRQKLMKARTKVKIQLVSYVDLIFPELQFFFKSGIHTKSCYALLKTESNPDRIAKMHLTRLSNLLKKTSMGHYTKNHAIALKELASQSVGINDDTLSLQILQSIEQIEMYSQQISRVEASINEIMDNMDSVIKTIPGIGNLNGAMIIGEIGDISRFEKPCQLLAYAGLDPSVYQSGKFTAAKTRMSKRGSKLLRYALINA
;
A
#
# COMPACT_ATOMS: atom_id res chain seq x y z
N MET A 1 6.68 -15.17 35.44
CA MET A 1 6.51 -14.50 34.12
C MET A 1 5.38 -13.49 34.28
N ILE A 2 5.46 -12.32 33.66
CA ILE A 2 4.46 -11.26 33.76
C ILE A 2 3.77 -11.11 32.41
N TYR A 3 2.44 -11.19 32.43
CA TYR A 3 1.59 -11.08 31.27
C TYR A 3 0.93 -9.70 31.24
N VAL A 4 0.99 -9.04 30.08
CA VAL A 4 0.31 -7.77 29.83
C VAL A 4 -0.73 -8.02 28.74
N GLY A 5 -2.02 -7.98 29.09
CA GLY A 5 -3.10 -8.12 28.12
C GLY A 5 -3.60 -6.76 27.68
N ILE A 6 -3.56 -6.48 26.38
CA ILE A 6 -3.97 -5.20 25.82
C ILE A 6 -5.13 -5.37 24.85
N ASP A 7 -6.29 -4.84 25.21
CA ASP A 7 -7.42 -4.70 24.30
C ASP A 7 -7.30 -3.40 23.50
N ILE A 8 -7.43 -3.52 22.18
CA ILE A 8 -7.12 -2.45 21.23
C ILE A 8 -8.41 -1.81 20.72
N ALA A 9 -8.64 -0.57 21.11
CA ALA A 9 -9.65 0.30 20.51
C ALA A 9 -9.04 1.49 19.75
N LYS A 10 -9.91 2.25 19.05
CA LYS A 10 -9.50 3.33 18.14
C LYS A 10 -8.76 4.49 18.82
N ARG A 11 -9.22 4.91 20.01
CA ARG A 11 -8.73 6.11 20.71
C ARG A 11 -8.07 5.77 22.04
N THR A 12 -8.70 4.86 22.78
CA THR A 12 -8.29 4.46 24.12
C THR A 12 -8.18 2.96 24.12
N HIS A 13 -7.02 2.44 24.45
CA HIS A 13 -6.75 1.03 24.69
C HIS A 13 -6.97 0.71 26.16
N TYR A 14 -7.16 -0.56 26.49
CA TYR A 14 -7.18 -1.04 27.87
C TYR A 14 -6.04 -2.03 28.09
N ALA A 15 -5.32 -1.90 29.19
CA ALA A 15 -4.26 -2.82 29.58
C ALA A 15 -4.51 -3.39 30.98
N CYS A 16 -4.13 -4.64 31.18
CA CYS A 16 -4.07 -5.29 32.49
C CYS A 16 -2.70 -5.96 32.63
N VAL A 17 -2.15 -5.97 33.85
CA VAL A 17 -0.87 -6.62 34.15
C VAL A 17 -1.09 -7.69 35.22
N MET A 18 -0.64 -8.91 34.94
CA MET A 18 -0.85 -10.06 35.83
C MET A 18 0.41 -10.91 35.88
N HIS A 19 0.75 -11.40 37.07
CA HIS A 19 1.82 -12.37 37.25
C HIS A 19 1.34 -13.79 36.87
N SER A 20 2.28 -14.71 36.64
CA SER A 20 1.99 -16.07 36.18
C SER A 20 1.26 -16.95 37.19
N ASP A 21 1.26 -16.58 38.47
CA ASP A 21 0.48 -17.23 39.54
C ASP A 21 -0.97 -16.73 39.64
N GLY A 22 -1.35 -15.72 38.85
CA GLY A 22 -2.68 -15.12 38.86
C GLY A 22 -2.80 -13.86 39.72
N GLU A 23 -1.72 -13.39 40.36
CA GLU A 23 -1.73 -12.11 41.05
C GLU A 23 -1.89 -10.94 40.06
N ILE A 24 -2.87 -10.07 40.31
CA ILE A 24 -3.09 -8.87 39.51
C ILE A 24 -2.11 -7.80 40.00
N LEU A 25 -1.12 -7.47 39.17
CA LEU A 25 -0.11 -6.44 39.46
C LEU A 25 -0.61 -5.04 39.13
N ALA A 26 -1.50 -4.92 38.13
CA ALA A 26 -2.22 -3.70 37.81
C ALA A 26 -3.62 -4.02 37.28
N ASP A 27 -4.63 -3.46 37.95
CA ASP A 27 -6.03 -3.55 37.51
C ASP A 27 -6.21 -2.98 36.09
N PRO A 28 -7.22 -3.44 35.33
CA PRO A 28 -7.49 -2.94 33.99
C PRO A 28 -7.61 -1.41 33.92
N PHE A 29 -6.68 -0.78 33.22
CA PHE A 29 -6.60 0.68 33.11
C PHE A 29 -6.66 1.14 31.64
N PRO A 30 -7.32 2.28 31.36
CA PRO A 30 -7.33 2.87 30.03
C PRO A 30 -6.04 3.65 29.75
N PHE A 31 -5.61 3.66 28.50
CA PHE A 31 -4.55 4.56 28.02
C PHE A 31 -4.82 5.02 26.58
N THR A 32 -4.45 6.25 26.26
CA THR A 32 -4.69 6.87 24.95
C THR A 32 -3.71 6.37 23.88
N ASN A 33 -4.16 6.34 22.62
CA ASN A 33 -3.32 6.03 21.45
C ASN A 33 -2.47 7.26 21.04
N ASP A 34 -1.66 7.74 21.97
CA ASP A 34 -0.72 8.84 21.80
C ASP A 34 0.51 8.65 22.71
N ARG A 35 1.44 9.61 22.66
CA ARG A 35 2.68 9.53 23.45
C ARG A 35 2.42 9.48 24.96
N ALA A 36 1.42 10.20 25.45
CA ALA A 36 1.13 10.26 26.89
C ALA A 36 0.57 8.92 27.38
N GLY A 37 -0.36 8.33 26.64
CA GLY A 37 -0.92 7.02 26.96
C GLY A 37 0.12 5.90 26.84
N PHE A 38 1.01 5.95 25.84
CA PHE A 38 2.10 4.99 25.73
C PHE A 38 3.11 5.11 26.87
N GLN A 39 3.39 6.33 27.34
CA GLN A 39 4.23 6.54 28.52
C GLN A 39 3.55 6.02 29.79
N LEU A 40 2.23 6.16 29.91
CA LEU A 40 1.47 5.60 31.02
C LEU A 40 1.63 4.07 31.07
N LEU A 41 1.49 3.40 29.93
CA LEU A 41 1.75 1.96 29.84
C LEU A 41 3.19 1.60 30.25
N LEU A 42 4.19 2.35 29.76
CA LEU A 42 5.60 2.12 30.12
C LEU A 42 5.87 2.34 31.61
N ASN A 43 5.23 3.32 32.24
CA ASN A 43 5.40 3.54 33.68
C ASN A 43 4.85 2.36 34.49
N CYS A 44 3.78 1.71 34.03
CA CYS A 44 3.21 0.53 34.68
C CYS A 44 4.06 -0.73 34.50
N ILE A 45 4.74 -0.91 33.35
CA ILE A 45 5.49 -2.15 33.06
C ILE A 45 7.01 -2.00 33.15
N GLY A 46 7.53 -0.77 33.16
CA GLY A 46 8.96 -0.48 33.02
C GLY A 46 9.82 -0.84 34.22
N SER A 47 9.21 -1.09 35.38
CA SER A 47 9.89 -1.60 36.58
C SER A 47 10.26 -3.08 36.46
N TYR A 48 9.69 -3.81 35.49
CA TYR A 48 9.90 -5.25 35.34
C TYR A 48 10.95 -5.56 34.26
N PRO A 49 11.76 -6.63 34.43
CA PRO A 49 12.70 -7.08 33.40
C PRO A 49 11.97 -7.46 32.11
N LYS A 50 12.48 -7.01 30.95
CA LYS A 50 11.84 -7.23 29.65
C LYS A 50 11.73 -8.71 29.29
N GLU A 51 12.70 -9.52 29.70
CA GLU A 51 12.75 -10.96 29.46
C GLU A 51 11.64 -11.71 30.19
N GLN A 52 11.05 -11.07 31.21
CA GLN A 52 9.95 -11.62 32.00
C GLN A 52 8.60 -11.04 31.58
N LEU A 53 8.55 -10.10 30.64
CA LEU A 53 7.34 -9.43 30.17
C LEU A 53 6.87 -10.00 28.83
N LEU A 54 5.63 -10.49 28.81
CA LEU A 54 4.97 -10.94 27.59
C LEU A 54 3.73 -10.08 27.33
N ILE A 55 3.76 -9.28 26.25
CA ILE A 55 2.68 -8.35 25.93
C ILE A 55 1.79 -8.93 24.84
N GLY A 56 0.55 -9.28 25.17
CA GLY A 56 -0.45 -9.80 24.24
C GLY A 56 -1.41 -8.73 23.76
N MET A 57 -1.76 -8.79 22.49
CA MET A 57 -2.85 -8.01 21.90
C MET A 57 -3.58 -8.82 20.83
N GLU A 58 -4.88 -8.58 20.68
CA GLU A 58 -5.67 -9.22 19.63
C GLU A 58 -5.35 -8.60 18.26
N SER A 59 -5.30 -9.41 17.20
CA SER A 59 -5.09 -8.94 15.83
C SER A 59 -6.23 -8.04 15.36
N THR A 60 -6.08 -6.73 15.54
CA THR A 60 -7.14 -5.72 15.39
C THR A 60 -6.73 -4.61 14.42
N ALA A 61 -6.97 -4.85 13.14
CA ALA A 61 -6.88 -3.85 12.06
C ALA A 61 -5.62 -2.95 12.17
N HIS A 62 -5.74 -1.66 11.84
CA HIS A 62 -4.64 -0.69 11.84
C HIS A 62 -4.45 0.02 13.20
N TYR A 63 -5.36 -0.19 14.16
CA TYR A 63 -5.32 0.52 15.45
C TYR A 63 -4.21 0.00 16.37
N ALA A 64 -3.83 -1.28 16.23
CA ALA A 64 -2.72 -1.86 16.96
C ALA A 64 -1.34 -1.41 16.44
N GLU A 65 -1.22 -1.01 15.16
CA GLU A 65 0.08 -0.82 14.48
C GLU A 65 1.00 0.17 15.19
N ASN A 66 0.45 1.30 15.67
CA ASN A 66 1.22 2.31 16.41
C ASN A 66 1.82 1.73 17.69
N LEU A 67 1.01 1.02 18.47
CA LEU A 67 1.43 0.44 19.74
C LEU A 67 2.39 -0.72 19.54
N THR A 68 2.09 -1.64 18.60
CA THR A 68 3.00 -2.73 18.22
C THR A 68 4.36 -2.20 17.81
N SER A 69 4.40 -1.18 16.95
CA SER A 69 5.66 -0.58 16.49
C SER A 69 6.42 0.10 17.64
N PHE A 70 5.72 0.83 18.51
CA PHE A 70 6.31 1.53 19.66
C PHE A 70 6.94 0.58 20.69
N LEU A 71 6.28 -0.54 20.98
CA LEU A 71 6.76 -1.56 21.90
C LEU A 71 7.90 -2.38 21.28
N PHE A 72 7.73 -2.80 20.03
CA PHE A 72 8.73 -3.60 19.32
C PHE A 72 10.05 -2.82 19.12
N SER A 73 9.99 -1.51 18.82
CA SER A 73 11.19 -0.67 18.69
C SER A 73 11.94 -0.44 20.00
N ARG A 74 11.40 -0.90 21.13
CA ARG A 74 11.99 -0.83 22.47
C ARG A 74 12.33 -2.22 23.02
N ASP A 75 12.42 -3.22 22.15
CA ASP A 75 12.78 -4.60 22.48
C ASP A 75 11.80 -5.30 23.44
N PHE A 76 10.54 -4.88 23.48
CA PHE A 76 9.50 -5.63 24.19
C PHE A 76 9.03 -6.82 23.37
N GLN A 77 8.76 -7.94 24.04
CA GLN A 77 8.18 -9.12 23.41
C GLN A 77 6.68 -8.93 23.21
N VAL A 78 6.30 -8.59 21.98
CA VAL A 78 4.90 -8.41 21.58
C VAL A 78 4.36 -9.70 20.97
N CYS A 79 3.16 -10.09 21.39
CA CYS A 79 2.47 -11.29 20.97
C CYS A 79 1.10 -10.94 20.38
N ILE A 80 0.83 -11.48 19.20
CA ILE A 80 -0.43 -11.33 18.49
C ILE A 80 -1.28 -12.57 18.72
N ILE A 81 -2.53 -12.34 19.12
CA ILE A 81 -3.51 -13.39 19.40
C ILE A 81 -4.57 -13.38 18.30
N ASN A 82 -4.94 -14.57 17.83
CA ASN A 82 -5.99 -14.72 16.82
C ASN A 82 -7.37 -14.45 17.45
N PRO A 83 -8.19 -13.54 16.88
CA PRO A 83 -9.55 -13.27 17.33
C PRO A 83 -10.44 -14.51 17.53
N ILE A 84 -10.21 -15.57 16.73
CA ILE A 84 -10.95 -16.83 16.85
C ILE A 84 -10.63 -17.54 18.17
N GLN A 85 -9.37 -17.45 18.63
CA GLN A 85 -8.93 -18.06 19.89
C GLN A 85 -9.50 -17.28 21.09
N THR A 86 -9.44 -15.94 21.08
CA THR A 86 -10.05 -15.12 22.14
C THR A 86 -11.58 -15.31 22.18
N ALA A 87 -12.24 -15.42 21.02
CA ALA A 87 -13.67 -15.73 20.95
C ALA A 87 -14.02 -17.12 21.51
N SER A 88 -13.18 -18.13 21.29
CA SER A 88 -13.36 -19.47 21.86
C SER A 88 -13.23 -19.45 23.39
N LEU A 89 -12.20 -18.77 23.91
CA LEU A 89 -12.01 -18.58 25.35
C LEU A 89 -13.15 -17.80 26.00
N ARG A 90 -13.74 -16.82 25.30
CA ARG A 90 -14.92 -16.09 25.77
C ARG A 90 -16.13 -17.01 25.95
N LYS A 91 -16.30 -18.02 25.09
CA LYS A 91 -17.42 -18.97 25.15
C LYS A 91 -17.29 -19.98 26.30
N SER A 92 -16.07 -20.24 26.79
CA SER A 92 -15.87 -21.16 27.93
C SER A 92 -16.12 -20.51 29.29
N ASN A 93 -16.32 -19.19 29.36
CA ASN A 93 -16.70 -18.50 30.58
C ASN A 93 -18.20 -18.66 30.88
N ILE A 94 -18.53 -18.87 32.16
CA ILE A 94 -19.90 -19.05 32.66
C ILE A 94 -20.76 -17.80 32.40
N ARG A 95 -20.18 -16.59 32.54
CA ARG A 95 -20.86 -15.31 32.27
C ARG A 95 -20.46 -14.78 30.89
N LYS A 96 -21.45 -14.49 30.05
CA LYS A 96 -21.29 -13.88 28.72
C LYS A 96 -21.18 -12.35 28.82
N THR A 97 -20.25 -11.84 29.61
CA THR A 97 -20.03 -10.39 29.75
C THR A 97 -18.97 -9.93 28.74
N LYS A 98 -19.26 -8.86 27.99
CA LYS A 98 -18.31 -8.20 27.08
C LYS A 98 -18.01 -6.80 27.61
N THR A 99 -16.82 -6.62 28.15
CA THR A 99 -16.29 -5.35 28.67
C THR A 99 -14.80 -5.30 28.39
N ASP A 100 -14.24 -4.13 28.12
CA ASP A 100 -12.82 -3.95 27.78
C ASP A 100 -11.88 -4.55 28.85
N SER A 101 -12.26 -4.47 30.12
CA SER A 101 -11.57 -5.12 31.26
C SER A 101 -11.59 -6.66 31.19
N VAL A 102 -12.69 -7.27 30.75
CA VAL A 102 -12.77 -8.74 30.60
C VAL A 102 -11.94 -9.19 29.41
N ASP A 103 -11.91 -8.38 28.36
CA ASP A 103 -11.13 -8.68 27.15
C ASP A 103 -9.61 -8.64 27.44
N THR A 104 -9.12 -7.75 28.30
CA THR A 104 -7.70 -7.79 28.75
C THR A 104 -7.35 -9.08 29.50
N PHE A 105 -8.25 -9.59 30.36
CA PHE A 105 -8.03 -10.87 31.06
C PHE A 105 -8.09 -12.07 30.10
N LEU A 106 -8.96 -12.03 29.08
CA LEU A 106 -9.00 -13.07 28.05
C LEU A 106 -7.70 -13.13 27.25
N ILE A 107 -7.09 -11.99 26.96
CA ILE A 107 -5.80 -11.89 26.28
C ILE A 107 -4.70 -12.48 27.18
N ILE A 108 -4.66 -12.12 28.46
CA ILE A 108 -3.72 -12.73 29.43
C ILE A 108 -3.90 -14.25 29.51
N LYS A 109 -5.15 -14.73 29.56
CA LYS A 109 -5.46 -16.17 29.57
C LYS A 109 -4.99 -16.86 28.28
N ALA A 110 -5.10 -16.21 27.14
CA ALA A 110 -4.57 -16.74 25.89
C ALA A 110 -3.03 -16.80 25.90
N LEU A 111 -2.36 -15.79 26.49
CA LEU A 111 -0.92 -15.81 26.70
C LEU A 111 -0.46 -16.96 27.61
N SER A 112 -1.14 -17.16 28.74
CA SER A 112 -0.76 -18.22 29.69
C SER A 112 -0.98 -19.63 29.13
N LEU A 113 -1.95 -19.80 28.22
CA LEU A 113 -2.20 -21.06 27.51
C LEU A 113 -1.30 -21.27 26.28
N HIS A 114 -0.30 -20.41 26.06
CA HIS A 114 0.57 -20.42 24.88
C HIS A 114 -0.19 -20.32 23.54
N ASN A 115 -1.38 -19.74 23.55
CA ASN A 115 -2.20 -19.50 22.37
C ASN A 115 -1.88 -18.12 21.77
N TYR A 116 -0.64 -17.94 21.31
CA TYR A 116 -0.17 -16.68 20.74
C TYR A 116 0.95 -16.90 19.73
N ARG A 117 1.25 -15.85 18.96
CA ARG A 117 2.43 -15.79 18.11
C ARG A 117 3.24 -14.53 18.41
N CYS A 118 4.56 -14.65 18.56
CA CYS A 118 5.43 -13.49 18.74
C CYS A 118 5.53 -12.68 17.44
N PHE A 119 5.38 -11.36 17.57
CA PHE A 119 5.61 -10.40 16.50
C PHE A 119 7.11 -10.32 16.24
N SER A 120 7.50 -10.62 15.01
CA SER A 120 8.90 -10.67 14.60
C SER A 120 9.29 -9.45 13.78
N LYS A 121 10.60 -9.25 13.60
CA LYS A 121 11.13 -8.26 12.65
C LYS A 121 10.57 -8.46 11.24
N ARG A 122 10.38 -9.72 10.83
CA ARG A 122 9.77 -10.08 9.54
C ARG A 122 8.31 -9.63 9.43
N ASP A 123 7.55 -9.69 10.51
CA ASP A 123 6.16 -9.20 10.53
C ASP A 123 6.13 -7.67 10.42
N TYR A 124 7.04 -6.99 11.12
CA TYR A 124 7.20 -5.55 11.01
C TYR A 124 7.52 -5.13 9.57
N ASP A 125 8.52 -5.74 8.95
CA ASP A 125 8.92 -5.40 7.58
C ASP A 125 7.80 -5.72 6.58
N SER A 126 7.12 -6.87 6.73
CA SER A 126 5.96 -7.22 5.91
C SER A 126 4.83 -6.18 6.03
N LEU A 127 4.54 -5.70 7.24
CA LEU A 127 3.54 -4.66 7.47
C LEU A 127 3.92 -3.34 6.78
N GLN A 128 5.18 -2.92 6.89
CA GLN A 128 5.69 -1.73 6.20
C GLN A 128 5.59 -1.87 4.68
N LEU A 129 6.00 -3.02 4.13
CA LEU A 129 5.88 -3.32 2.70
C LEU A 129 4.42 -3.27 2.24
N LYS A 130 3.48 -3.83 3.01
CA LYS A 130 2.04 -3.76 2.71
C LYS A 130 1.57 -2.31 2.58
N ASN A 131 1.92 -1.48 3.55
CA ASN A 131 1.52 -0.07 3.60
C ASN A 131 2.11 0.71 2.41
N LEU A 132 3.41 0.55 2.13
CA LEU A 132 4.08 1.20 1.00
C LEU A 132 3.55 0.72 -0.36
N CYS A 133 3.38 -0.59 -0.56
CA CYS A 133 2.85 -1.15 -1.80
C CYS A 133 1.42 -0.67 -2.09
N ARG A 134 0.55 -0.61 -1.06
CA ARG A 134 -0.80 -0.05 -1.20
C ARG A 134 -0.76 1.45 -1.50
N PHE A 135 0.14 2.19 -0.87
CA PHE A 135 0.30 3.62 -1.13
C PHE A 135 0.79 3.89 -2.56
N ARG A 136 1.80 3.15 -3.03
CA ARG A 136 2.28 3.17 -4.41
C ARG A 136 1.14 2.97 -5.41
N GLN A 137 0.28 1.98 -5.18
CA GLN A 137 -0.88 1.72 -6.04
C GLN A 137 -1.89 2.87 -6.06
N LYS A 138 -2.09 3.56 -4.93
CA LYS A 138 -2.93 4.79 -4.89
C LYS A 138 -2.31 5.89 -5.76
N LEU A 139 -1.01 6.14 -5.62
CA LEU A 139 -0.29 7.13 -6.42
C LEU A 139 -0.32 6.82 -7.92
N MET A 140 -0.11 5.55 -8.29
CA MET A 140 -0.20 5.12 -9.70
C MET A 140 -1.58 5.39 -10.28
N LYS A 141 -2.66 5.08 -9.54
CA LYS A 141 -4.03 5.37 -9.99
C LYS A 141 -4.29 6.87 -10.14
N ALA A 142 -3.81 7.67 -9.19
CA ALA A 142 -3.93 9.13 -9.26
C ALA A 142 -3.21 9.66 -10.51
N ARG A 143 -1.96 9.24 -10.75
CA ARG A 143 -1.22 9.59 -11.95
C ARG A 143 -1.94 9.17 -13.23
N THR A 144 -2.46 7.94 -13.29
CA THR A 144 -3.20 7.45 -14.46
C THR A 144 -4.45 8.29 -14.72
N LYS A 145 -5.19 8.71 -13.68
CA LYS A 145 -6.34 9.60 -13.82
C LYS A 145 -5.93 10.93 -14.47
N VAL A 146 -4.86 11.55 -13.98
CA VAL A 146 -4.37 12.82 -14.56
C VAL A 146 -3.84 12.64 -15.99
N LYS A 147 -3.18 11.51 -16.30
CA LYS A 147 -2.76 11.19 -17.67
C LYS A 147 -3.96 11.13 -18.63
N ILE A 148 -5.06 10.49 -18.22
CA ILE A 148 -6.29 10.43 -19.01
C ILE A 148 -6.88 11.84 -19.21
N GLN A 149 -6.92 12.66 -18.15
CA GLN A 149 -7.40 14.04 -18.26
C GLN A 149 -6.54 14.89 -19.21
N LEU A 150 -5.21 14.74 -19.14
CA LEU A 150 -4.28 15.41 -20.05
C LEU A 150 -4.57 15.03 -21.51
N VAL A 151 -4.81 13.75 -21.80
CA VAL A 151 -5.21 13.31 -23.15
C VAL A 151 -6.46 14.05 -23.60
N SER A 152 -7.50 14.10 -22.77
CA SER A 152 -8.74 14.81 -23.10
C SER A 152 -8.52 16.31 -23.38
N TYR A 153 -7.66 16.99 -22.62
CA TYR A 153 -7.36 18.41 -22.88
C TYR A 153 -6.55 18.61 -24.17
N VAL A 154 -5.59 17.71 -24.44
CA VAL A 154 -4.81 17.75 -25.67
C VAL A 154 -5.68 17.45 -26.89
N ASP A 155 -6.61 16.50 -26.80
CA ASP A 155 -7.55 16.18 -27.88
C ASP A 155 -8.47 17.37 -28.23
N LEU A 156 -8.77 18.23 -27.25
CA LEU A 156 -9.58 19.44 -27.49
C LEU A 156 -8.76 20.57 -28.13
N ILE A 157 -7.53 20.81 -27.68
CA ILE A 157 -6.71 21.95 -28.15
C ILE A 157 -5.87 21.62 -29.40
N PHE A 158 -5.46 20.35 -29.58
CA PHE A 158 -4.58 19.91 -30.65
C PHE A 158 -4.73 18.39 -30.93
N PRO A 159 -5.87 17.95 -31.50
CA PRO A 159 -6.21 16.53 -31.68
C PRO A 159 -5.21 15.73 -32.53
N GLU A 160 -4.52 16.38 -33.46
CA GLU A 160 -3.56 15.74 -34.37
C GLU A 160 -2.22 15.43 -33.68
N LEU A 161 -1.94 16.06 -32.54
CA LEU A 161 -0.65 15.97 -31.86
C LEU A 161 -0.30 14.54 -31.42
N GLN A 162 -1.31 13.74 -31.07
CA GLN A 162 -1.10 12.36 -30.63
C GLN A 162 -0.46 11.47 -31.71
N PHE A 163 -0.68 11.77 -32.99
CA PHE A 163 -0.15 11.01 -34.11
C PHE A 163 1.28 11.42 -34.48
N PHE A 164 1.71 12.62 -34.07
CA PHE A 164 3.06 13.11 -34.32
C PHE A 164 4.12 12.33 -33.50
N PHE A 165 3.82 12.04 -32.23
CA PHE A 165 4.73 11.30 -31.36
C PHE A 165 4.47 9.79 -31.43
N LYS A 166 5.44 9.00 -31.89
CA LYS A 166 5.31 7.53 -32.05
C LYS A 166 4.83 6.78 -30.79
N SER A 167 5.14 7.29 -29.60
CA SER A 167 4.74 6.70 -28.32
C SER A 167 3.58 7.43 -27.65
N GLY A 168 2.84 8.24 -28.41
CA GLY A 168 1.77 9.10 -27.93
C GLY A 168 2.28 10.32 -27.16
N ILE A 169 1.36 11.01 -26.47
CA ILE A 169 1.62 12.31 -25.84
C ILE A 169 2.44 12.23 -24.54
N HIS A 170 2.55 11.05 -23.93
CA HIS A 170 3.22 10.87 -22.64
C HIS A 170 4.73 10.65 -22.78
N THR A 171 5.38 11.54 -23.53
CA THR A 171 6.83 11.54 -23.75
C THR A 171 7.46 12.81 -23.19
N LYS A 172 8.76 12.74 -22.82
CA LYS A 172 9.50 13.91 -22.29
C LYS A 172 9.46 15.08 -23.27
N SER A 173 9.59 14.82 -24.57
CA SER A 173 9.55 15.85 -25.61
C SER A 173 8.18 16.49 -25.77
N CYS A 174 7.10 15.70 -25.75
CA CYS A 174 5.75 16.24 -25.83
C CYS A 174 5.41 17.07 -24.59
N TYR A 175 5.78 16.58 -23.39
CA TYR A 175 5.60 17.36 -22.16
C TYR A 175 6.39 18.67 -22.19
N ALA A 176 7.64 18.65 -22.67
CA ALA A 176 8.43 19.87 -22.78
C ALA A 176 7.85 20.88 -23.79
N LEU A 177 7.31 20.38 -24.91
CA LEU A 177 6.56 21.19 -25.87
C LEU A 177 5.34 21.81 -25.19
N LEU A 178 4.42 20.99 -24.66
CA LEU A 178 3.16 21.44 -24.08
C LEU A 178 3.34 22.36 -22.87
N LYS A 179 4.41 22.20 -22.09
CA LYS A 179 4.78 23.14 -21.01
C LYS A 179 5.30 24.48 -21.54
N THR A 180 5.92 24.49 -22.72
CA THR A 180 6.41 25.71 -23.36
C THR A 180 5.30 26.44 -24.10
N GLU A 181 4.52 25.69 -24.89
CA GLU A 181 3.39 26.18 -25.66
C GLU A 181 2.49 24.98 -26.03
N SER A 182 1.19 25.10 -25.76
CA SER A 182 0.20 24.05 -26.04
C SER A 182 -0.82 24.46 -27.10
N ASN A 183 -0.94 25.76 -27.40
CA ASN A 183 -1.85 26.26 -28.41
C ASN A 183 -1.24 26.07 -29.83
N PRO A 184 -1.95 25.39 -30.76
CA PRO A 184 -1.43 25.11 -32.10
C PRO A 184 -1.09 26.37 -32.91
N ASP A 185 -1.89 27.44 -32.83
CA ASP A 185 -1.61 28.69 -33.53
C ASP A 185 -0.29 29.33 -33.08
N ARG A 186 -0.01 29.25 -31.78
CA ARG A 186 1.25 29.76 -31.21
C ARG A 186 2.40 28.85 -31.57
N ILE A 187 2.23 27.52 -31.54
CA ILE A 187 3.23 26.55 -32.00
C ILE A 187 3.62 26.81 -33.47
N ALA A 188 2.63 27.02 -34.35
CA ALA A 188 2.86 27.35 -35.76
C ALA A 188 3.67 28.65 -35.93
N LYS A 189 3.53 29.61 -35.01
CA LYS A 189 4.26 30.90 -35.01
C LYS A 189 5.61 30.86 -34.27
N MET A 190 5.93 29.79 -33.53
CA MET A 190 7.20 29.69 -32.80
C MET A 190 8.42 29.74 -33.72
N HIS A 191 9.50 30.39 -33.27
CA HIS A 191 10.76 30.43 -34.02
C HIS A 191 11.34 29.01 -34.24
N LEU A 192 11.65 28.66 -35.48
CA LEU A 192 12.04 27.30 -35.87
C LEU A 192 13.27 26.80 -35.09
N THR A 193 14.28 27.64 -34.89
CA THR A 193 15.48 27.26 -34.13
C THR A 193 15.15 26.97 -32.67
N ARG A 194 14.22 27.72 -32.05
CA ARG A 194 13.80 27.50 -30.66
C ARG A 194 13.06 26.17 -30.53
N LEU A 195 12.10 25.91 -31.40
CA LEU A 195 11.33 24.66 -31.42
C LEU A 195 12.22 23.44 -31.71
N SER A 196 13.10 23.54 -32.70
CA SER A 196 14.06 22.49 -33.05
C SER A 196 15.01 22.19 -31.88
N ASN A 197 15.53 23.21 -31.20
CA ASN A 197 16.42 23.02 -30.06
C ASN A 197 15.71 22.38 -28.87
N LEU A 198 14.46 22.80 -28.59
CA LEU A 198 13.62 22.21 -27.55
C LEU A 198 13.43 20.72 -27.81
N LEU A 199 12.89 20.36 -28.97
CA LEU A 199 12.59 18.98 -29.33
C LEU A 199 13.85 18.11 -29.36
N LYS A 200 14.93 18.60 -29.99
CA LYS A 200 16.20 17.86 -30.10
C LYS A 200 16.81 17.59 -28.73
N LYS A 201 16.79 18.57 -27.82
CA LYS A 201 17.33 18.43 -26.45
C LYS A 201 16.52 17.41 -25.64
N THR A 202 15.20 17.52 -25.66
CA THR A 202 14.31 16.70 -24.82
C THR A 202 14.17 15.27 -25.34
N SER A 203 14.41 15.06 -26.63
CA SER A 203 14.33 13.75 -27.29
C SER A 203 15.67 13.06 -27.43
N MET A 204 16.76 13.61 -26.87
CA MET A 204 18.11 13.09 -27.07
C MET A 204 18.49 12.93 -28.57
N GLY A 205 18.07 13.88 -29.41
CA GLY A 205 18.40 13.89 -30.85
C GLY A 205 17.39 13.24 -31.80
N HIS A 206 16.41 12.48 -31.31
CA HIS A 206 15.41 11.83 -32.16
C HIS A 206 14.52 12.78 -32.99
N TYR A 207 14.14 13.94 -32.44
CA TYR A 207 13.37 14.95 -33.16
C TYR A 207 14.29 16.05 -33.68
N THR A 208 14.49 16.06 -35.00
CA THR A 208 15.37 16.97 -35.72
C THR A 208 14.66 18.22 -36.22
N LYS A 209 15.38 19.12 -36.90
CA LYS A 209 14.80 20.33 -37.52
C LYS A 209 13.64 20.00 -38.48
N ASN A 210 13.73 18.90 -39.23
CA ASN A 210 12.66 18.47 -40.14
C ASN A 210 11.36 18.14 -39.38
N HIS A 211 11.48 17.54 -38.20
CA HIS A 211 10.34 17.26 -37.34
C HIS A 211 9.72 18.54 -36.78
N ALA A 212 10.55 19.55 -36.46
CA ALA A 212 10.04 20.85 -36.04
C ALA A 212 9.30 21.59 -37.16
N ILE A 213 9.73 21.44 -38.43
CA ILE A 213 9.00 21.97 -39.59
C ILE A 213 7.65 21.24 -39.73
N ALA A 214 7.67 19.90 -39.74
CA ALA A 214 6.45 19.10 -39.83
C ALA A 214 5.46 19.39 -38.69
N LEU A 215 5.95 19.61 -37.47
CA LEU A 215 5.10 19.98 -36.33
C LEU A 215 4.46 21.36 -36.50
N LYS A 216 5.19 22.34 -37.03
CA LYS A 216 4.64 23.67 -37.32
C LYS A 216 3.56 23.60 -38.40
N GLU A 217 3.80 22.82 -39.45
CA GLU A 217 2.83 22.59 -40.52
C GLU A 217 1.57 21.92 -39.96
N LEU A 218 1.74 20.85 -39.16
CA LEU A 218 0.63 20.18 -38.49
C LEU A 218 -0.17 21.14 -37.60
N ALA A 219 0.52 21.98 -36.82
CA ALA A 219 -0.12 22.96 -35.95
C ALA A 219 -0.89 24.03 -36.72
N SER A 220 -0.41 24.44 -37.90
CA SER A 220 -1.11 25.43 -38.75
C SER A 220 -2.40 24.91 -39.38
N GLN A 221 -2.57 23.58 -39.42
CA GLN A 221 -3.72 22.89 -40.00
C GLN A 221 -4.62 22.26 -38.92
N SER A 222 -4.29 22.48 -37.64
CA SER A 222 -5.03 21.90 -36.51
C SER A 222 -6.47 22.41 -36.47
N VAL A 223 -7.41 21.50 -36.22
CA VAL A 223 -8.83 21.85 -35.98
C VAL A 223 -9.15 22.10 -34.50
N GLY A 224 -8.12 22.12 -33.66
CA GLY A 224 -8.25 22.28 -32.22
C GLY A 224 -8.88 23.61 -31.78
N ILE A 225 -9.49 23.59 -30.60
CA ILE A 225 -10.14 24.76 -30.01
C ILE A 225 -9.08 25.76 -29.59
N ASN A 226 -9.26 27.02 -29.98
CA ASN A 226 -8.42 28.12 -29.53
C ASN A 226 -8.89 28.64 -28.16
N ASP A 227 -8.52 27.92 -27.09
CA ASP A 227 -8.86 28.27 -25.71
C ASP A 227 -7.63 28.25 -24.80
N ASP A 228 -7.22 29.43 -24.34
CA ASP A 228 -6.08 29.61 -23.45
C ASP A 228 -6.29 28.99 -22.05
N THR A 229 -7.54 28.73 -21.64
CA THR A 229 -7.82 28.07 -20.37
C THR A 229 -7.44 26.58 -20.39
N LEU A 230 -7.47 25.93 -21.55
CA LEU A 230 -6.98 24.56 -21.73
C LEU A 230 -5.47 24.48 -21.58
N SER A 231 -4.73 25.50 -22.04
CA SER A 231 -3.27 25.57 -21.89
C SER A 231 -2.83 25.52 -20.43
N LEU A 232 -3.55 26.23 -19.55
CA LEU A 232 -3.30 26.19 -18.11
C LEU A 232 -3.58 24.80 -17.51
N GLN A 233 -4.69 24.16 -17.91
CA GLN A 233 -5.05 22.82 -17.44
C GLN A 233 -4.04 21.76 -17.89
N ILE A 234 -3.51 21.87 -19.11
CA ILE A 234 -2.46 21.01 -19.65
C ILE A 234 -1.17 21.16 -18.84
N LEU A 235 -0.72 22.40 -18.60
CA LEU A 235 0.47 22.68 -17.81
C LEU A 235 0.38 22.06 -16.41
N GLN A 236 -0.71 22.35 -15.68
CA GLN A 236 -0.94 21.82 -14.34
C GLN A 236 -1.04 20.29 -14.33
N SER A 237 -1.68 19.69 -15.34
CA SER A 237 -1.78 18.23 -15.45
C SER A 237 -0.41 17.59 -15.65
N ILE A 238 0.46 18.18 -16.46
CA ILE A 238 1.84 17.68 -16.65
C ILE A 238 2.63 17.77 -15.35
N GLU A 239 2.57 18.90 -14.65
CA GLU A 239 3.24 19.08 -13.35
C GLU A 239 2.77 18.05 -12.31
N GLN A 240 1.47 17.79 -12.25
CA GLN A 240 0.91 16.75 -11.37
C GLN A 240 1.42 15.35 -11.75
N ILE A 241 1.51 15.02 -13.05
CA ILE A 241 2.05 13.73 -13.50
C ILE A 241 3.52 13.57 -13.11
N GLU A 242 4.31 14.63 -13.26
CA GLU A 242 5.73 14.66 -12.88
C GLU A 242 5.87 14.52 -11.35
N MET A 243 5.08 15.24 -10.56
CA MET A 243 5.02 15.13 -9.11
C MET A 243 4.69 13.69 -8.66
N TYR A 244 3.62 13.10 -9.19
CA TYR A 244 3.26 11.73 -8.84
C TYR A 244 4.33 10.72 -9.25
N SER A 245 5.00 10.93 -10.39
CA SER A 245 6.09 10.05 -10.81
C SER A 245 7.26 10.11 -9.84
N GLN A 246 7.62 11.30 -9.36
CA GLN A 246 8.66 11.46 -8.34
C GLN A 246 8.26 10.82 -7.00
N GLN A 247 7.01 11.00 -6.56
CA GLN A 247 6.50 10.37 -5.34
C GLN A 247 6.52 8.84 -5.44
N ILE A 248 6.12 8.27 -6.58
CA ILE A 248 6.19 6.83 -6.84
C ILE A 248 7.64 6.34 -6.73
N SER A 249 8.60 7.01 -7.37
CA SER A 249 10.01 6.60 -7.31
C SER A 249 10.57 6.63 -5.89
N ARG A 250 10.19 7.62 -5.05
CA ARG A 250 10.59 7.66 -3.64
C ARG A 250 10.03 6.47 -2.86
N VAL A 251 8.76 6.13 -3.08
CA VAL A 251 8.13 4.96 -2.43
C VAL A 251 8.77 3.65 -2.89
N GLU A 252 9.08 3.52 -4.19
CA GLU A 252 9.79 2.36 -4.74
C GLU A 252 11.19 2.20 -4.14
N ALA A 253 11.92 3.30 -3.90
CA ALA A 253 13.22 3.26 -3.22
C ALA A 253 13.10 2.72 -1.79
N SER A 254 12.12 3.19 -1.00
CA SER A 254 11.89 2.65 0.35
C SER A 254 11.45 1.18 0.35
N ILE A 255 10.68 0.76 -0.65
CA ILE A 255 10.32 -0.66 -0.81
C ILE A 255 11.57 -1.50 -1.08
N ASN A 256 12.44 -1.04 -1.99
CA ASN A 256 13.68 -1.76 -2.32
C ASN A 256 14.60 -1.89 -1.11
N GLU A 257 14.79 -0.81 -0.34
CA GLU A 257 15.60 -0.83 0.88
C GLU A 257 15.14 -1.90 1.88
N ILE A 258 13.83 -1.98 2.14
CA ILE A 258 13.28 -3.01 3.04
C ILE A 258 13.46 -4.41 2.45
N MET A 259 13.22 -4.59 1.15
CA MET A 259 13.37 -5.89 0.46
C MET A 259 14.82 -6.38 0.38
N ASP A 260 15.78 -5.45 0.32
CA ASP A 260 17.20 -5.76 0.30
C ASP A 260 17.68 -6.15 1.70
N ASN A 261 17.24 -5.43 2.75
CA ASN A 261 17.53 -5.76 4.15
C ASN A 261 16.86 -7.05 4.64
N MET A 262 15.67 -7.37 4.13
CA MET A 262 14.93 -8.58 4.51
C MET A 262 15.54 -9.87 3.93
N ASP A 263 16.36 -9.75 2.88
CA ASP A 263 16.95 -10.86 2.10
C ASP A 263 16.01 -12.07 1.90
N SER A 264 14.79 -11.77 1.45
CA SER A 264 13.74 -12.79 1.41
C SER A 264 13.98 -13.79 0.28
N VAL A 265 13.78 -15.07 0.58
CA VAL A 265 13.78 -16.19 -0.39
C VAL A 265 12.81 -15.99 -1.56
N ILE A 266 11.83 -15.08 -1.45
CA ILE A 266 10.90 -14.82 -2.57
C ILE A 266 11.63 -14.32 -3.83
N LYS A 267 12.80 -13.69 -3.67
CA LYS A 267 13.63 -13.18 -4.78
C LYS A 267 14.37 -14.30 -5.53
N THR A 268 14.38 -15.54 -5.01
CA THR A 268 14.98 -16.68 -5.73
C THR A 268 14.09 -17.22 -6.84
N ILE A 269 12.80 -16.84 -6.85
CA ILE A 269 11.85 -17.25 -7.88
C ILE A 269 12.10 -16.40 -9.14
N PRO A 270 12.42 -17.02 -10.29
CA PRO A 270 12.62 -16.30 -11.54
C PRO A 270 11.40 -15.43 -11.89
N GLY A 271 11.63 -14.17 -12.27
CA GLY A 271 10.58 -13.18 -12.57
C GLY A 271 10.17 -12.30 -11.38
N ILE A 272 10.43 -12.73 -10.14
CA ILE A 272 10.03 -11.97 -8.94
C ILE A 272 11.14 -11.00 -8.50
N GLY A 273 11.03 -9.76 -8.96
CA GLY A 273 11.83 -8.63 -8.45
C GLY A 273 11.30 -8.02 -7.14
N ASN A 274 12.03 -7.04 -6.60
CA ASN A 274 11.71 -6.39 -5.32
C ASN A 274 10.26 -5.89 -5.20
N LEU A 275 9.72 -5.26 -6.24
CA LEU A 275 8.35 -4.73 -6.22
C LEU A 275 7.28 -5.84 -6.12
N ASN A 276 7.38 -6.87 -6.95
CA ASN A 276 6.43 -7.99 -6.93
C ASN A 276 6.58 -8.81 -5.63
N GLY A 277 7.82 -9.07 -5.21
CA GLY A 277 8.12 -9.73 -3.94
C GLY A 277 7.54 -8.98 -2.74
N ALA A 278 7.71 -7.66 -2.69
CA ALA A 278 7.15 -6.81 -1.65
C ALA A 278 5.61 -6.83 -1.62
N MET A 279 4.97 -6.80 -2.80
CA MET A 279 3.52 -6.90 -2.89
C MET A 279 3.00 -8.25 -2.37
N ILE A 280 3.71 -9.35 -2.67
CA ILE A 280 3.35 -10.68 -2.20
C ILE A 280 3.56 -10.79 -0.69
N ILE A 281 4.76 -10.47 -0.20
CA ILE A 281 5.10 -10.54 1.23
C ILE A 281 4.17 -9.66 2.07
N GLY A 282 3.91 -8.42 1.62
CA GLY A 282 3.06 -7.50 2.37
C GLY A 282 1.59 -7.93 2.43
N GLU A 283 1.04 -8.52 1.37
CA GLU A 283 -0.36 -8.95 1.37
C GLU A 283 -0.59 -10.30 2.06
N ILE A 284 0.38 -11.22 1.97
CA ILE A 284 0.35 -12.51 2.65
C ILE A 284 0.59 -12.31 4.15
N GLY A 285 1.59 -11.50 4.52
CA GLY A 285 2.11 -11.48 5.87
C GLY A 285 2.87 -12.76 6.15
N ASP A 286 2.48 -13.43 7.22
CA ASP A 286 2.96 -14.76 7.53
C ASP A 286 2.29 -15.82 6.65
N ILE A 287 3.11 -16.63 5.99
CA ILE A 287 2.66 -17.71 5.12
C ILE A 287 2.06 -18.88 5.90
N SER A 288 2.45 -19.08 7.17
CA SER A 288 2.02 -20.22 7.98
C SER A 288 0.52 -20.22 8.30
N ARG A 289 -0.14 -19.06 8.16
CA ARG A 289 -1.61 -18.92 8.29
C ARG A 289 -2.39 -19.64 7.18
N PHE A 290 -1.72 -20.11 6.12
CA PHE A 290 -2.31 -20.87 5.03
C PHE A 290 -1.82 -22.32 5.14
N GLU A 291 -2.69 -23.21 5.59
CA GLU A 291 -2.41 -24.65 5.70
C GLU A 291 -2.21 -25.30 4.33
N LYS A 292 -2.93 -24.80 3.31
CA LYS A 292 -2.92 -25.36 1.96
C LYS A 292 -2.71 -24.27 0.90
N PRO A 293 -1.97 -24.55 -0.19
CA PRO A 293 -1.80 -23.59 -1.29
C PRO A 293 -3.12 -23.08 -1.88
N CYS A 294 -4.16 -23.90 -1.91
CA CYS A 294 -5.48 -23.50 -2.39
C CYS A 294 -6.14 -22.40 -1.53
N GLN A 295 -5.83 -22.32 -0.23
CA GLN A 295 -6.31 -21.25 0.65
C GLN A 295 -5.66 -19.91 0.28
N LEU A 296 -4.36 -19.92 -0.05
CA LEU A 296 -3.66 -18.73 -0.55
C LEU A 296 -4.22 -18.28 -1.91
N LEU A 297 -4.49 -19.23 -2.80
CA LEU A 297 -5.06 -18.98 -4.12
C LEU A 297 -6.48 -18.36 -4.01
N ALA A 298 -7.30 -18.87 -3.08
CA ALA A 298 -8.59 -18.27 -2.74
C ALA A 298 -8.43 -16.88 -2.09
N TYR A 299 -7.44 -16.67 -1.22
CA TYR A 299 -7.16 -15.36 -0.62
C TYR A 299 -6.72 -14.31 -1.64
N ALA A 300 -6.01 -14.70 -2.70
CA ALA A 300 -5.73 -13.84 -3.86
C ALA A 300 -6.99 -13.61 -4.73
N GLY A 301 -8.00 -14.47 -4.62
CA GLY A 301 -9.19 -14.47 -5.49
C GLY A 301 -8.89 -14.97 -6.90
N LEU A 302 -7.95 -15.90 -7.00
CA LEU A 302 -7.55 -16.60 -8.23
C LEU A 302 -8.30 -17.94 -8.40
N ASP A 303 -9.11 -18.33 -7.42
CA ASP A 303 -9.94 -19.54 -7.42
C ASP A 303 -11.10 -19.44 -8.43
N PRO A 304 -11.57 -20.57 -8.98
CA PRO A 304 -12.76 -20.59 -9.80
C PRO A 304 -14.00 -20.26 -8.95
N SER A 305 -14.89 -19.42 -9.49
CA SER A 305 -16.21 -19.20 -8.89
C SER A 305 -17.02 -20.50 -8.90
N VAL A 306 -17.77 -20.75 -7.83
CA VAL A 306 -18.68 -21.89 -7.75
C VAL A 306 -20.07 -21.43 -8.20
N TYR A 307 -20.58 -22.02 -9.28
CA TYR A 307 -21.97 -21.85 -9.72
C TYR A 307 -22.61 -23.23 -9.80
N GLN A 308 -23.25 -23.63 -8.71
CA GLN A 308 -23.94 -24.92 -8.59
C GLN A 308 -25.36 -24.66 -8.11
N SER A 309 -26.33 -25.27 -8.79
CA SER A 309 -27.71 -25.44 -8.31
C SER A 309 -27.98 -26.93 -8.09
N GLY A 310 -29.05 -27.29 -7.38
CA GLY A 310 -29.36 -28.68 -7.01
C GLY A 310 -29.45 -29.68 -8.18
N LYS A 311 -29.49 -29.21 -9.44
CA LYS A 311 -29.46 -30.06 -10.64
C LYS A 311 -28.40 -29.65 -11.67
N PHE A 312 -27.55 -28.66 -11.39
CA PHE A 312 -26.61 -28.12 -12.38
C PHE A 312 -25.28 -27.74 -11.73
N THR A 313 -24.19 -28.29 -12.27
CA THR A 313 -22.82 -27.88 -11.97
C THR A 313 -22.20 -27.30 -13.23
N ALA A 314 -21.80 -26.03 -13.19
CA ALA A 314 -21.19 -25.39 -14.36
C ALA A 314 -19.80 -26.00 -14.65
N ALA A 315 -19.59 -26.50 -15.87
CA ALA A 315 -18.32 -27.09 -16.30
C ALA A 315 -17.19 -26.05 -16.53
N LYS A 316 -17.54 -24.78 -16.75
CA LYS A 316 -16.62 -23.65 -16.90
C LYS A 316 -17.09 -22.49 -16.04
N THR A 317 -16.24 -22.02 -15.14
CA THR A 317 -16.55 -20.89 -14.26
C THR A 317 -15.48 -19.81 -14.37
N ARG A 318 -15.85 -18.57 -14.03
CA ARG A 318 -14.94 -17.43 -14.07
C ARG A 318 -14.09 -17.40 -12.80
N MET A 319 -12.91 -16.78 -12.85
CA MET A 319 -12.15 -16.44 -11.64
C MET A 319 -13.02 -15.64 -10.65
N SER A 320 -12.95 -15.98 -9.36
CA SER A 320 -13.78 -15.39 -8.31
C SER A 320 -13.57 -13.89 -8.18
N LYS A 321 -12.30 -13.44 -8.28
CA LYS A 321 -11.84 -12.07 -8.01
C LYS A 321 -12.18 -11.60 -6.58
N ARG A 322 -12.60 -12.50 -5.69
CA ARG A 322 -12.91 -12.25 -4.28
C ARG A 322 -11.64 -12.48 -3.46
N GLY A 323 -10.94 -11.41 -3.07
CA GLY A 323 -9.65 -11.51 -2.38
C GLY A 323 -8.77 -10.29 -2.58
N SER A 324 -7.52 -10.36 -2.15
CA SER A 324 -6.56 -9.25 -2.29
C SER A 324 -6.28 -8.97 -3.77
N LYS A 325 -6.82 -7.84 -4.26
CA LYS A 325 -6.58 -7.37 -5.64
C LYS A 325 -5.09 -7.12 -5.90
N LEU A 326 -4.35 -6.66 -4.90
CA LEU A 326 -2.92 -6.38 -5.02
C LEU A 326 -2.10 -7.65 -5.11
N LEU A 327 -2.39 -8.65 -4.26
CA LEU A 327 -1.74 -9.95 -4.32
C LEU A 327 -1.95 -10.62 -5.68
N ARG A 328 -3.20 -10.64 -6.15
CA ARG A 328 -3.52 -11.18 -7.49
C ARG A 328 -2.84 -10.42 -8.62
N TYR A 329 -2.75 -9.09 -8.53
CA TYR A 329 -1.99 -8.32 -9.50
C TYR A 329 -0.53 -8.76 -9.52
N ALA A 330 0.11 -8.86 -8.34
CA ALA A 330 1.51 -9.26 -8.25
C ALA A 330 1.75 -10.67 -8.80
N LEU A 331 0.86 -11.63 -8.50
CA LEU A 331 0.99 -13.02 -8.97
C LEU A 331 0.78 -13.18 -10.49
N ILE A 332 -0.03 -12.32 -11.12
CA ILE A 332 -0.28 -12.38 -12.57
C ILE A 332 0.82 -11.65 -13.37
N ASN A 333 1.45 -10.64 -12.77
CA ASN A 333 2.50 -9.83 -13.41
C ASN A 333 3.91 -10.19 -12.90
N ALA A 334 4.04 -11.30 -12.19
CA ALA A 334 5.31 -11.88 -11.74
C ALA A 334 5.95 -12.70 -12.86
#